data_AF-A0AAN7C459-F1
#
_entry.id   AF-A0AAN7C459-F1
#
_cell.length_a   1.000
_cell.length_b   1.000
_cell.length_c   1.000
_cell.angle_alpha   90.00
_cell.angle_beta   90.00
_cell.angle_gamma   90.00
#
_symmetry.space_group_name_H-M   'P 1'
#
loop_
_entity.id
_entity.type
_entity.pdbx_description
1 polymer ?
#
loop_
_entity_poly.entity_id
_entity_poly.type
_entity_poly.pdbx_seq_one_letter_code
_entity_poly.pdbx_strand_id
1 'polypeptide(L)'
;MKRHTHKQLCQGTSHEENGNWYCRQVQRITYENIGASGQYNEVVSMDQQTGDCEFAVRNVSGPLAPFNEPLSLHFRGPLNLKQVAVYMLDSSTSGHKQQQENTGTSTPAQFVRTGYYNAAQQKAEGVVFLGNYGGQGSGKWTPKFGNTLSYLKADGTGGASEPTLLKDTTISSSHEVALLTNETCDASCGYVQPGSVAYKGFPGPSRIFLLELSMPHFITTTTPFPSNQADAPAIWLLNARIPYTGQYSCNCWASGCGEIDVLEVLAAGGDKAVSTVHHGSGNRADSDPNYFARPVDVDQPVRVAVVFDAVQGEVSVQVLGQGRGEYEHSKGNR
;
A
#
# COMPACT_ATOMS: atom_id res chain seq x y z
N MET A 1 9.25 -21.06 15.56
CA MET A 1 8.76 -19.70 15.89
C MET A 1 9.68 -19.08 16.93
N LYS A 2 10.54 -18.14 16.56
CA LYS A 2 11.11 -17.18 17.52
C LYS A 2 10.45 -15.84 17.23
N ARG A 3 9.27 -15.61 17.83
CA ARG A 3 8.73 -14.25 17.88
C ARG A 3 9.65 -13.45 18.78
N HIS A 4 10.23 -12.38 18.26
CA HIS A 4 10.88 -11.42 19.12
C HIS A 4 9.77 -10.63 19.84
N THR A 5 9.69 -10.80 21.15
CA THR A 5 8.87 -9.95 22.02
C THR A 5 9.27 -8.48 21.84
N HIS A 6 8.36 -7.55 22.14
CA HIS A 6 8.65 -6.11 22.18
C HIS A 6 9.97 -5.81 22.95
N LYS A 7 10.19 -6.51 24.07
CA LYS A 7 11.44 -6.42 24.86
C LYS A 7 12.69 -6.88 24.10
N GLN A 8 12.58 -7.89 23.25
CA GLN A 8 13.68 -8.39 22.42
C GLN A 8 13.97 -7.48 21.23
N LEU A 9 12.94 -6.86 20.63
CA LEU A 9 13.11 -5.89 19.53
C LEU A 9 13.71 -4.57 20.02
N CYS A 10 13.25 -4.09 21.18
CA CYS A 10 13.74 -2.82 21.72
C CYS A 10 15.14 -2.89 22.34
N GLN A 11 15.62 -4.06 22.78
CA GLN A 11 16.95 -4.18 23.40
C GLN A 11 17.21 -3.14 24.53
N GLY A 12 16.15 -2.68 25.22
CA GLY A 12 16.23 -1.64 26.25
C GLY A 12 16.08 -0.19 25.79
N THR A 13 15.81 0.08 24.50
CA THR A 13 15.64 1.44 23.95
C THR A 13 14.17 1.89 23.85
N SER A 14 13.24 1.18 24.50
CA SER A 14 11.82 1.50 24.44
C SER A 14 11.53 2.87 25.07
N HIS A 15 10.80 3.74 24.36
CA HIS A 15 10.27 4.99 24.88
C HIS A 15 8.82 5.18 24.44
N GLU A 16 8.01 5.79 25.29
CA GLU A 16 6.64 6.16 24.99
C GLU A 16 6.60 7.60 24.48
N GLU A 17 5.85 7.83 23.42
CA GLU A 17 5.55 9.16 22.89
C GLU A 17 4.11 9.19 22.37
N ASN A 18 3.31 10.13 22.89
CA ASN A 18 1.91 10.32 22.49
C ASN A 18 1.06 9.03 22.54
N GLY A 19 1.30 8.18 23.55
CA GLY A 19 0.60 6.90 23.72
C GLY A 19 1.10 5.75 22.85
N ASN A 20 2.17 5.96 22.05
CA ASN A 20 2.78 4.95 21.21
C ASN A 20 4.17 4.55 21.73
N TRP A 21 4.52 3.28 21.61
CA TRP A 21 5.82 2.76 22.05
C TRP A 21 6.76 2.59 20.87
N TYR A 22 7.95 3.17 20.98
CA TYR A 22 8.99 3.13 19.96
C TYR A 22 10.28 2.55 20.54
N CYS A 23 11.04 1.83 19.71
CA CYS A 23 12.37 1.33 20.06
C CYS A 23 13.47 2.25 19.51
N ARG A 24 13.88 2.06 18.26
CA ARG A 24 14.97 2.81 17.61
C ARG A 24 14.65 3.09 16.16
N GLN A 25 15.30 4.12 15.63
CA GLN A 25 15.24 4.43 14.21
C GLN A 25 15.94 3.35 13.39
N VAL A 26 15.34 2.94 12.28
CA VAL A 26 15.89 1.98 11.32
C VAL A 26 15.73 2.50 9.89
N GLN A 27 16.47 1.89 8.97
CA GLN A 27 16.32 2.10 7.53
C GLN A 27 15.63 0.93 6.84
N ARG A 28 15.44 -0.20 7.53
CA ARG A 28 14.79 -1.39 7.00
C ARG A 28 14.07 -2.16 8.10
N ILE A 29 12.89 -2.66 7.77
CA ILE A 29 12.15 -3.68 8.51
C ILE A 29 11.88 -4.83 7.53
N THR A 30 12.10 -6.08 7.96
CA THR A 30 11.79 -7.29 7.19
C THR A 30 10.83 -8.14 8.01
N TYR A 31 9.71 -8.51 7.39
CA TYR A 31 8.76 -9.47 7.89
C TYR A 31 9.02 -10.81 7.22
N GLU A 32 9.27 -11.83 8.02
CA GLU A 32 9.49 -13.21 7.56
C GLU A 32 8.33 -14.09 8.04
N ASN A 33 8.04 -15.17 7.31
CA ASN A 33 7.06 -16.17 7.71
C ASN A 33 5.64 -15.60 7.91
N ILE A 34 5.28 -14.56 7.14
CA ILE A 34 3.93 -13.97 7.17
C ILE A 34 2.92 -14.72 6.28
N GLY A 35 3.40 -15.61 5.41
CA GLY A 35 2.54 -16.44 4.57
C GLY A 35 2.27 -17.83 5.15
N ALA A 36 1.03 -18.28 5.00
CA ALA A 36 0.61 -19.64 5.29
C ALA A 36 -0.64 -20.01 4.49
N SER A 37 -0.99 -21.29 4.45
CA SER A 37 -2.35 -21.68 4.04
C SER A 37 -3.36 -21.19 5.07
N GLY A 38 -4.45 -20.61 4.58
CA GLY A 38 -5.50 -20.05 5.41
C GLY A 38 -6.74 -19.74 4.61
N GLN A 39 -7.66 -19.03 5.24
CA GLN A 39 -8.88 -18.57 4.61
C GLN A 39 -9.28 -17.22 5.18
N TYR A 40 -10.01 -16.45 4.38
CA TYR A 40 -10.72 -15.27 4.82
C TYR A 40 -12.12 -15.27 4.17
N ASN A 41 -12.97 -14.33 4.57
CA ASN A 41 -14.32 -14.19 4.07
C ASN A 41 -14.37 -13.06 3.02
N GLU A 42 -14.46 -13.41 1.74
CA GLU A 42 -14.63 -12.42 0.67
C GLU A 42 -16.10 -12.01 0.56
N VAL A 43 -16.35 -10.75 0.25
CA VAL A 43 -17.71 -10.25 0.02
C VAL A 43 -18.23 -10.84 -1.28
N VAL A 44 -19.47 -11.32 -1.29
CA VAL A 44 -20.14 -11.88 -2.47
C VAL A 44 -21.45 -11.20 -2.81
N SER A 45 -22.03 -10.44 -1.87
CA SER A 45 -23.24 -9.65 -2.10
C SER A 45 -23.30 -8.48 -1.13
N MET A 46 -23.86 -7.36 -1.58
CA MET A 46 -24.15 -6.17 -0.78
C MET A 46 -25.53 -5.63 -1.14
N ASP A 47 -26.50 -5.76 -0.24
CA ASP A 47 -27.86 -5.22 -0.43
C ASP A 47 -27.89 -3.74 -0.02
N GLN A 48 -28.12 -2.88 -1.00
CA GLN A 48 -28.12 -1.42 -0.82
C GLN A 48 -29.36 -0.89 -0.09
N GLN A 49 -30.43 -1.67 0.00
CA GLN A 49 -31.67 -1.31 0.69
C GLN A 49 -31.61 -1.72 2.16
N THR A 50 -31.26 -2.97 2.44
CA THR A 50 -31.21 -3.50 3.82
C THR A 50 -29.92 -3.10 4.52
N GLY A 51 -28.80 -3.08 3.78
CA GLY A 51 -27.44 -2.98 4.32
C GLY A 51 -26.79 -4.33 4.57
N ASP A 52 -27.41 -5.43 4.13
CA ASP A 52 -26.85 -6.77 4.31
C ASP A 52 -25.59 -6.96 3.48
N CYS A 53 -24.58 -7.57 4.11
CA CYS A 53 -23.27 -7.85 3.55
C CYS A 53 -23.01 -9.35 3.68
N GLU A 54 -23.01 -10.06 2.56
CA GLU A 54 -22.84 -11.50 2.53
C GLU A 54 -21.41 -11.87 2.15
N PHE A 55 -20.93 -12.96 2.75
CA PHE A 55 -19.56 -13.41 2.58
C PHE A 55 -19.49 -14.88 2.17
N ALA A 56 -18.46 -15.23 1.41
CA ALA A 56 -18.07 -16.60 1.14
C ALA A 56 -16.63 -16.86 1.60
N VAL A 57 -16.37 -18.11 1.99
CA VAL A 57 -15.02 -18.54 2.36
C VAL A 57 -14.14 -18.53 1.11
N ARG A 58 -13.02 -17.85 1.21
CA ARG A 58 -11.96 -17.85 0.21
C ARG A 58 -10.70 -18.45 0.80
N ASN A 59 -10.24 -19.54 0.18
CA ASN A 59 -9.00 -20.19 0.56
C ASN A 59 -7.81 -19.49 -0.10
N VAL A 60 -6.76 -19.28 0.69
CA VAL A 60 -5.49 -18.72 0.25
C VAL A 60 -4.35 -19.63 0.68
N SER A 61 -3.30 -19.69 -0.11
CA SER A 61 -2.09 -20.43 0.24
C SER A 61 -0.89 -19.87 -0.49
N GLY A 62 0.29 -20.10 0.07
CA GLY A 62 1.55 -19.65 -0.50
C GLY A 62 2.46 -18.98 0.52
N PRO A 63 3.72 -18.73 0.14
CA PRO A 63 4.76 -18.21 1.04
C PRO A 63 4.50 -16.79 1.52
N LEU A 64 3.58 -16.07 0.89
CA LEU A 64 3.16 -14.72 1.26
C LEU A 64 1.62 -14.57 1.35
N ALA A 65 0.84 -15.65 1.44
CA ALA A 65 -0.61 -15.54 1.52
C ALA A 65 -1.09 -14.84 2.82
N PRO A 66 -2.06 -13.92 2.77
CA PRO A 66 -2.89 -13.52 1.61
C PRO A 66 -2.28 -12.45 0.70
N PHE A 67 -1.11 -11.91 1.05
CA PHE A 67 -0.40 -10.87 0.29
C PHE A 67 0.17 -11.34 -1.05
N ASN A 68 -0.08 -12.57 -1.47
CA ASN A 68 0.14 -13.03 -2.84
C ASN A 68 -1.01 -12.72 -3.78
N GLU A 69 -2.15 -12.26 -3.25
CA GLU A 69 -3.27 -11.77 -4.04
C GLU A 69 -3.04 -10.35 -4.60
N PRO A 70 -3.90 -9.86 -5.51
CA PRO A 70 -3.80 -8.50 -5.99
C PRO A 70 -3.85 -7.47 -4.86
N LEU A 71 -2.90 -6.53 -4.85
CA LEU A 71 -2.81 -5.46 -3.85
C LEU A 71 -3.12 -4.10 -4.48
N SER A 72 -3.66 -3.20 -3.68
CA SER A 72 -3.85 -1.77 -4.00
C SER A 72 -2.97 -0.94 -3.08
N LEU A 73 -2.34 0.12 -3.60
CA LEU A 73 -1.43 0.98 -2.84
C LEU A 73 -2.16 2.27 -2.46
N HIS A 74 -2.08 2.68 -1.19
CA HIS A 74 -2.84 3.79 -0.65
C HIS A 74 -1.93 4.81 0.03
N PHE A 75 -2.37 6.06 0.02
CA PHE A 75 -1.66 7.20 0.56
C PHE A 75 -2.63 8.07 1.35
N ARG A 76 -2.22 8.53 2.53
CA ARG A 76 -2.91 9.56 3.32
C ARG A 76 -2.00 10.76 3.53
N GLY A 77 -2.52 11.96 3.30
CA GLY A 77 -1.81 13.20 3.51
C GLY A 77 -1.68 13.62 4.98
N PRO A 78 -0.80 14.58 5.31
CA PRO A 78 0.01 15.40 4.39
C PRO A 78 1.18 14.64 3.75
N LEU A 79 1.16 14.51 2.42
CA LEU A 79 2.14 13.71 1.68
C LEU A 79 2.37 14.29 0.28
N ASN A 80 3.64 14.44 -0.11
CA ASN A 80 4.04 14.75 -1.48
C ASN A 80 4.50 13.45 -2.15
N LEU A 81 3.71 12.94 -3.09
CA LEU A 81 4.10 11.76 -3.89
C LEU A 81 4.80 12.23 -5.16
N LYS A 82 6.11 12.03 -5.26
CA LYS A 82 6.92 12.49 -6.41
C LYS A 82 6.95 11.45 -7.52
N GLN A 83 7.27 10.20 -7.18
CA GLN A 83 7.34 9.10 -8.14
C GLN A 83 6.86 7.78 -7.54
N VAL A 84 6.30 6.93 -8.40
CA VAL A 84 6.03 5.52 -8.11
C VAL A 84 6.53 4.69 -9.28
N ALA A 85 7.22 3.59 -9.00
CA ALA A 85 7.47 2.53 -9.97
C ALA A 85 7.08 1.18 -9.36
N VAL A 86 6.31 0.40 -10.11
CA VAL A 86 5.89 -0.94 -9.71
C VAL A 86 6.54 -1.94 -10.65
N TYR A 87 7.23 -2.93 -10.07
CA TYR A 87 7.83 -4.03 -10.79
C TYR A 87 7.19 -5.33 -10.39
N MET A 88 6.84 -6.14 -11.38
CA MET A 88 6.28 -7.49 -11.19
C MET A 88 7.07 -8.46 -12.05
N LEU A 89 7.06 -9.75 -11.69
CA LEU A 89 7.68 -10.77 -12.53
C LEU A 89 6.94 -10.87 -13.87
N ASP A 90 7.71 -10.94 -14.97
CA ASP A 90 7.15 -11.10 -16.30
C ASP A 90 6.40 -12.43 -16.42
N SER A 91 5.09 -12.36 -16.67
CA SER A 91 4.21 -13.52 -16.82
C SER A 91 4.57 -14.37 -18.03
N SER A 92 5.28 -13.83 -19.03
CA SER A 92 5.79 -14.58 -20.18
C SER A 92 6.92 -15.55 -19.82
N THR A 93 7.64 -15.29 -18.72
CA THR A 93 8.69 -16.20 -18.19
C THR A 93 8.13 -17.26 -17.24
N SER A 94 6.89 -17.11 -16.80
CA SER A 94 6.22 -17.97 -15.81
C SER A 94 5.28 -19.02 -16.44
N GLY A 95 5.15 -19.01 -17.78
CA GLY A 95 4.20 -19.84 -18.54
C GLY A 95 4.67 -21.24 -18.92
N HIS A 96 5.94 -21.61 -18.69
CA HIS A 96 6.40 -22.98 -18.96
C HIS A 96 6.09 -23.88 -17.77
N LYS A 97 4.85 -24.39 -17.76
CA LYS A 97 4.44 -25.55 -16.97
C LYS A 97 5.45 -26.67 -17.15
N GLN A 98 5.82 -27.25 -16.01
CA GLN A 98 6.51 -28.51 -15.83
C GLN A 98 6.09 -29.55 -16.89
N GLN A 99 6.92 -29.73 -17.91
CA GLN A 99 7.13 -31.00 -18.58
C GLN A 99 8.52 -30.97 -19.24
N GLN A 100 9.30 -31.99 -18.91
CA GLN A 100 10.62 -32.37 -19.42
C GLN A 100 11.85 -31.71 -18.79
N GLU A 101 12.53 -32.53 -17.98
CA GLU A 101 13.98 -32.48 -17.82
C GLU A 101 14.67 -32.51 -19.19
N ASN A 102 15.55 -31.54 -19.44
CA ASN A 102 16.99 -31.73 -19.69
C ASN A 102 17.53 -30.67 -20.66
N THR A 103 18.65 -30.05 -20.26
CA THR A 103 19.52 -29.11 -21.00
C THR A 103 18.93 -27.76 -21.45
N GLY A 104 19.19 -26.70 -20.68
CA GLY A 104 19.05 -25.32 -21.14
C GLY A 104 19.01 -24.33 -19.97
N THR A 105 19.96 -23.41 -19.93
CA THR A 105 20.06 -22.30 -18.97
C THR A 105 18.70 -21.62 -18.76
N SER A 106 18.11 -21.79 -17.57
CA SER A 106 16.90 -21.07 -17.17
C SER A 106 17.21 -19.58 -17.09
N THR A 107 16.64 -18.77 -17.98
CA THR A 107 16.68 -17.31 -17.84
C THR A 107 16.10 -16.94 -16.47
N PRO A 108 16.80 -16.17 -15.62
CA PRO A 108 16.26 -15.74 -14.34
C PRO A 108 14.93 -15.03 -14.53
N ALA A 109 13.96 -15.29 -13.66
CA ALA A 109 12.69 -14.56 -13.67
C ALA A 109 12.99 -13.05 -13.57
N GLN A 110 12.57 -12.29 -14.57
CA GLN A 110 12.91 -10.88 -14.70
C GLN A 110 11.78 -10.00 -14.17
N PHE A 111 12.12 -9.06 -13.29
CA PHE A 111 11.22 -7.98 -12.92
C PHE A 111 11.08 -6.99 -14.07
N VAL A 112 9.84 -6.70 -14.47
CA VAL A 112 9.50 -5.70 -15.48
C VAL A 112 8.71 -4.58 -14.83
N ARG A 113 8.96 -3.33 -15.25
CA ARG A 113 8.21 -2.16 -14.75
C ARG A 113 6.82 -2.18 -15.38
N THR A 114 5.82 -2.49 -14.58
CA THR A 114 4.41 -2.59 -15.00
C THR A 114 3.59 -1.37 -14.62
N GLY A 115 4.08 -0.55 -13.69
CA GLY A 115 3.45 0.70 -13.29
C GLY A 115 4.48 1.81 -13.12
N TYR A 116 4.14 3.02 -13.56
CA TYR A 116 4.97 4.20 -13.36
C TYR A 116 4.09 5.44 -13.18
N TYR A 117 4.45 6.29 -12.22
CA TYR A 117 3.91 7.63 -12.05
C TYR A 117 5.05 8.61 -11.76
N ASN A 118 4.99 9.80 -12.36
CA ASN A 118 5.87 10.92 -12.10
C ASN A 118 5.07 12.22 -12.02
N ALA A 119 5.08 12.85 -10.85
CA ALA A 119 4.32 14.06 -10.57
C ALA A 119 4.82 15.26 -11.39
N ALA A 120 6.13 15.53 -11.39
CA ALA A 120 6.69 16.69 -12.09
C ALA A 120 6.47 16.61 -13.62
N GLN A 121 6.55 15.41 -14.18
CA GLN A 121 6.31 15.15 -15.60
C GLN A 121 4.83 14.99 -15.96
N GLN A 122 3.94 14.93 -14.95
CA GLN A 122 2.51 14.60 -15.12
C GLN A 122 2.31 13.36 -15.99
N LYS A 123 3.06 12.30 -15.68
CA LYS A 123 3.11 11.07 -16.47
C LYS A 123 2.64 9.88 -15.64
N ALA A 124 1.78 9.05 -16.22
CA ALA A 124 1.46 7.73 -15.70
C ALA A 124 1.44 6.68 -16.82
N GLU A 125 1.98 5.50 -16.52
CA GLU A 125 1.98 4.32 -17.40
C GLU A 125 1.53 3.11 -16.56
N GLY A 126 0.53 2.37 -17.03
CA GLY A 126 0.10 1.12 -16.37
C GLY A 126 -0.63 1.29 -15.03
N VAL A 127 -0.92 2.52 -14.60
CA VAL A 127 -1.56 2.82 -13.30
C VAL A 127 -2.68 3.85 -13.42
N VAL A 128 -3.59 3.84 -12.45
CA VAL A 128 -4.66 4.82 -12.30
C VAL A 128 -4.82 5.23 -10.84
N PHE A 129 -5.08 6.51 -10.61
CA PHE A 129 -5.44 7.02 -9.28
C PHE A 129 -6.94 6.99 -9.08
N LEU A 130 -7.37 6.48 -7.93
CA LEU A 130 -8.74 6.49 -7.46
C LEU A 130 -8.80 7.06 -6.04
N GLY A 131 -9.99 7.32 -5.54
CA GLY A 131 -10.23 7.67 -4.16
C GLY A 131 -11.61 7.22 -3.70
N ASN A 132 -11.79 7.13 -2.38
CA ASN A 132 -13.05 6.74 -1.76
C ASN A 132 -14.04 7.93 -1.70
N TYR A 133 -14.41 8.44 -2.88
CA TYR A 133 -15.22 9.66 -3.09
C TYR A 133 -16.45 9.41 -3.97
N GLY A 134 -16.95 8.17 -4.01
CA GLY A 134 -18.13 7.81 -4.80
C GLY A 134 -19.29 8.78 -4.66
N GLY A 135 -19.96 9.10 -5.76
CA GLY A 135 -21.02 10.11 -5.81
C GLY A 135 -20.51 11.53 -6.09
N GLN A 136 -19.19 11.73 -6.17
CA GLN A 136 -18.58 12.98 -6.62
C GLN A 136 -18.05 12.82 -8.06
N GLY A 137 -18.93 12.98 -9.05
CA GLY A 137 -18.57 12.89 -10.48
C GLY A 137 -18.47 11.46 -11.03
N SER A 138 -17.95 10.52 -10.24
CA SER A 138 -17.95 9.08 -10.55
C SER A 138 -18.10 8.27 -9.26
N GLY A 139 -18.17 6.94 -9.40
CA GLY A 139 -18.53 6.07 -8.28
C GLY A 139 -19.96 6.33 -7.80
N LYS A 140 -20.32 5.79 -6.63
CA LYS A 140 -21.59 6.03 -5.96
C LYS A 140 -21.37 6.22 -4.46
N TRP A 141 -22.14 7.11 -3.85
CA TRP A 141 -22.31 7.12 -2.40
C TRP A 141 -23.59 6.35 -2.06
N THR A 142 -23.52 5.49 -1.06
CA THR A 142 -24.68 4.76 -0.57
C THR A 142 -24.86 4.98 0.93
N PRO A 143 -26.10 5.13 1.42
CA PRO A 143 -26.34 5.33 2.86
C PRO A 143 -25.85 4.17 3.74
N LYS A 144 -25.73 2.96 3.17
CA LYS A 144 -25.40 1.74 3.91
C LYS A 144 -23.90 1.43 3.91
N PHE A 145 -23.22 1.68 2.79
CA PHE A 145 -21.83 1.27 2.62
C PHE A 145 -20.85 2.42 2.38
N GLY A 146 -21.37 3.65 2.31
CA GLY A 146 -20.58 4.87 2.18
C GLY A 146 -20.15 5.11 0.73
N ASN A 147 -18.98 5.73 0.58
CA ASN A 147 -18.40 5.96 -0.73
C ASN A 147 -17.91 4.63 -1.35
N THR A 148 -18.09 4.48 -2.66
CA THR A 148 -17.31 3.54 -3.46
C THR A 148 -16.02 4.20 -3.94
N LEU A 149 -15.14 3.42 -4.59
CA LEU A 149 -14.09 3.98 -5.42
C LEU A 149 -14.67 4.85 -6.55
N SER A 150 -13.92 5.90 -6.86
CA SER A 150 -14.21 6.92 -7.86
C SER A 150 -12.90 7.44 -8.45
N TYR A 151 -12.97 8.03 -9.65
CA TYR A 151 -11.86 8.85 -10.14
C TYR A 151 -11.62 10.03 -9.20
N LEU A 152 -10.38 10.46 -9.13
CA LEU A 152 -9.88 11.46 -8.19
C LEU A 152 -9.74 12.83 -8.88
N LYS A 153 -9.97 13.94 -8.17
CA LYS A 153 -9.50 15.26 -8.60
C LYS A 153 -7.96 15.31 -8.61
N ALA A 154 -7.39 16.13 -9.49
CA ALA A 154 -5.94 16.27 -9.60
C ALA A 154 -5.21 16.64 -8.28
N ASP A 155 -5.88 17.25 -7.30
CA ASP A 155 -5.28 17.59 -6.00
C ASP A 155 -5.53 16.56 -4.89
N GLY A 156 -6.21 15.45 -5.21
CA GLY A 156 -6.52 14.41 -4.25
C GLY A 156 -7.61 14.76 -3.23
N THR A 157 -8.37 15.84 -3.44
CA THR A 157 -9.32 16.34 -2.42
C THR A 157 -10.77 15.87 -2.60
N GLY A 158 -11.04 15.03 -3.60
CA GLY A 158 -12.40 14.57 -3.88
C GLY A 158 -12.50 13.78 -5.18
N GLY A 159 -13.73 13.49 -5.59
CA GLY A 159 -14.00 12.73 -6.81
C GLY A 159 -14.07 13.58 -8.09
N ALA A 160 -13.85 12.93 -9.23
CA ALA A 160 -13.91 13.46 -10.59
C ALA A 160 -14.78 12.60 -11.52
N SER A 161 -15.19 13.14 -12.67
CA SER A 161 -15.98 12.42 -13.68
C SER A 161 -15.17 11.42 -14.52
N GLU A 162 -13.87 11.65 -14.66
CA GLU A 162 -12.97 10.90 -15.54
C GLU A 162 -11.59 10.70 -14.89
N PRO A 163 -10.79 9.71 -15.36
CA PRO A 163 -9.46 9.49 -14.82
C PRO A 163 -8.61 10.76 -14.92
N THR A 164 -8.11 11.21 -13.77
CA THR A 164 -7.25 12.39 -13.68
C THR A 164 -5.95 12.00 -12.98
N LEU A 165 -4.83 12.55 -13.44
CA LEU A 165 -3.54 12.37 -12.77
C LEU A 165 -3.48 13.22 -11.50
N LEU A 166 -2.88 12.67 -10.44
CA LEU A 166 -2.47 13.47 -9.30
C LEU A 166 -1.43 14.50 -9.77
N LYS A 167 -1.64 15.77 -9.44
CA LYS A 167 -0.71 16.86 -9.76
C LYS A 167 0.49 16.83 -8.82
N ASP A 168 1.59 17.49 -9.17
CA ASP A 168 2.69 17.70 -8.22
C ASP A 168 2.25 18.66 -7.11
N THR A 169 1.70 18.10 -6.04
CA THR A 169 1.14 18.81 -4.89
C THR A 169 1.28 17.98 -3.62
N THR A 170 1.03 18.63 -2.49
CA THR A 170 0.74 17.96 -1.23
C THR A 170 -0.69 17.43 -1.26
N ILE A 171 -0.86 16.12 -1.10
CA ILE A 171 -2.13 15.51 -0.69
C ILE A 171 -2.43 16.09 0.69
N SER A 172 -3.54 16.79 0.84
CA SER A 172 -3.89 17.47 2.09
C SER A 172 -4.10 16.49 3.25
N SER A 173 -3.95 16.99 4.47
CA SER A 173 -4.20 16.21 5.68
C SER A 173 -5.54 15.48 5.61
N SER A 174 -5.55 14.22 6.05
CA SER A 174 -6.75 13.36 6.12
C SER A 174 -7.41 13.04 4.77
N HIS A 175 -6.80 13.43 3.64
CA HIS A 175 -7.25 13.02 2.32
C HIS A 175 -6.48 11.80 1.87
N GLU A 176 -7.19 10.91 1.17
CA GLU A 176 -6.69 9.58 0.84
C GLU A 176 -6.82 9.30 -0.64
N VAL A 177 -5.77 8.69 -1.19
CA VAL A 177 -5.64 8.38 -2.60
C VAL A 177 -5.19 6.93 -2.73
N ALA A 178 -5.77 6.21 -3.68
CA ALA A 178 -5.39 4.85 -4.04
C ALA A 178 -4.75 4.83 -5.44
N LEU A 179 -3.77 3.95 -5.62
CA LEU A 179 -3.13 3.62 -6.89
C LEU A 179 -3.35 2.15 -7.19
N LEU A 180 -3.89 1.87 -8.38
CA LEU A 180 -4.15 0.54 -8.90
C LEU A 180 -3.54 0.41 -10.30
N THR A 181 -3.64 -0.76 -10.93
CA THR A 181 -3.28 -0.88 -12.35
C THR A 181 -4.28 -0.11 -13.22
N ASN A 182 -3.95 0.16 -14.48
CA ASN A 182 -4.89 0.76 -15.44
C ASN A 182 -5.79 -0.29 -16.14
N GLU A 183 -5.82 -1.54 -15.67
CA GLU A 183 -6.72 -2.57 -16.19
C GLU A 183 -8.05 -2.54 -15.46
N THR A 184 -9.15 -2.34 -16.17
CA THR A 184 -10.50 -2.38 -15.58
C THR A 184 -10.81 -3.74 -14.98
N CYS A 185 -11.56 -3.77 -13.87
CA CYS A 185 -11.96 -5.02 -13.25
C CYS A 185 -12.82 -5.88 -14.18
N ASP A 186 -12.55 -7.19 -14.14
CA ASP A 186 -13.39 -8.25 -14.70
C ASP A 186 -13.78 -9.22 -13.56
N ALA A 187 -14.26 -10.42 -13.89
CA ALA A 187 -14.63 -11.43 -12.90
C ALA A 187 -13.50 -11.82 -11.93
N SER A 188 -12.22 -11.60 -12.27
CA SER A 188 -11.08 -11.90 -11.38
C SER A 188 -11.00 -11.00 -10.15
N CYS A 189 -11.64 -9.82 -10.18
CA CYS A 189 -11.72 -8.91 -9.03
C CYS A 189 -12.62 -9.44 -7.91
N GLY A 190 -13.46 -10.44 -8.18
CA GLY A 190 -14.51 -10.87 -7.25
C GLY A 190 -15.68 -9.90 -7.25
N TYR A 191 -16.35 -9.76 -6.11
CA TYR A 191 -17.45 -8.80 -5.98
C TYR A 191 -16.93 -7.35 -6.02
N VAL A 192 -17.56 -6.54 -6.87
CA VAL A 192 -17.35 -5.10 -6.94
C VAL A 192 -18.66 -4.44 -6.59
N GLN A 193 -18.64 -3.48 -5.65
CA GLN A 193 -19.86 -2.79 -5.24
C GLN A 193 -20.52 -2.11 -6.45
N PRO A 194 -21.84 -2.29 -6.67
CA PRO A 194 -22.53 -1.68 -7.81
C PRO A 194 -22.33 -0.16 -7.87
N GLY A 195 -21.83 0.32 -9.02
CA GLY A 195 -21.53 1.73 -9.26
C GLY A 195 -20.11 2.15 -8.90
N SER A 196 -19.28 1.27 -8.34
CA SER A 196 -17.87 1.53 -8.06
C SER A 196 -17.03 1.65 -9.35
N VAL A 197 -16.10 2.58 -9.37
CA VAL A 197 -15.02 2.60 -10.38
C VAL A 197 -13.96 1.61 -9.93
N ALA A 198 -13.75 0.51 -10.67
CA ALA A 198 -12.87 -0.57 -10.23
C ALA A 198 -11.84 -0.96 -11.29
N TYR A 199 -10.59 -1.00 -10.86
CA TYR A 199 -9.42 -1.43 -11.63
C TYR A 199 -8.69 -2.52 -10.85
N LYS A 200 -7.99 -3.41 -11.57
CA LYS A 200 -7.27 -4.52 -10.97
C LYS A 200 -6.16 -4.01 -10.04
N GLY A 201 -5.97 -4.68 -8.91
CA GLY A 201 -4.81 -4.50 -8.06
C GLY A 201 -3.58 -5.08 -8.75
N PHE A 202 -2.40 -4.72 -8.27
CA PHE A 202 -1.13 -5.28 -8.73
C PHE A 202 -1.10 -6.77 -8.37
N PRO A 203 -1.08 -7.73 -9.32
CA PRO A 203 -1.12 -9.16 -9.01
C PRO A 203 0.26 -9.73 -8.63
N GLY A 204 0.28 -11.03 -8.33
CA GLY A 204 1.50 -11.84 -8.30
C GLY A 204 2.26 -11.82 -6.97
N PRO A 205 2.83 -12.94 -6.52
CA PRO A 205 3.39 -13.04 -5.17
C PRO A 205 4.69 -12.26 -4.98
N SER A 206 5.51 -12.10 -6.02
CA SER A 206 6.74 -11.31 -5.98
C SER A 206 6.56 -10.00 -6.74
N ARG A 207 6.75 -8.88 -6.03
CA ARG A 207 6.57 -7.53 -6.57
C ARG A 207 7.40 -6.51 -5.80
N ILE A 208 7.74 -5.41 -6.46
CA ILE A 208 8.50 -4.31 -5.86
C ILE A 208 7.72 -3.02 -6.09
N PHE A 209 7.47 -2.27 -5.03
CA PHE A 209 7.01 -0.88 -5.10
C PHE A 209 8.18 0.03 -4.73
N LEU A 210 8.56 0.92 -5.65
CA LEU A 210 9.54 1.99 -5.40
C LEU A 210 8.81 3.32 -5.36
N LEU A 211 8.98 4.06 -4.28
CA LEU A 211 8.29 5.33 -4.02
C LEU A 211 9.34 6.42 -3.80
N GLU A 212 9.11 7.63 -4.32
CA GLU A 212 9.86 8.84 -3.95
C GLU A 212 8.86 9.85 -3.37
N LEU A 213 9.07 10.27 -2.12
CA LEU A 213 8.06 11.04 -1.37
C LEU A 213 8.63 11.88 -0.23
N SER A 214 7.81 12.83 0.25
CA SER A 214 7.95 13.46 1.55
C SER A 214 6.62 13.48 2.29
N MET A 215 6.66 13.59 3.61
CA MET A 215 5.52 13.63 4.53
C MET A 215 5.61 14.91 5.38
N PRO A 216 5.40 16.10 4.80
CA PRO A 216 5.56 17.36 5.53
C PRO A 216 4.55 17.50 6.65
N HIS A 217 4.83 18.34 7.64
CA HIS A 217 3.81 18.69 8.65
C HIS A 217 2.67 19.51 8.04
N PHE A 218 1.46 19.19 8.47
CA PHE A 218 0.29 20.02 8.22
C PHE A 218 0.29 21.21 9.19
N ILE A 219 0.45 22.42 8.64
CA ILE A 219 0.39 23.65 9.42
C ILE A 219 -1.08 24.00 9.70
N THR A 220 -1.47 23.99 10.98
CA THR A 220 -2.81 24.39 11.43
C THR A 220 -2.71 25.45 12.53
N THR A 221 -3.65 26.39 12.55
CA THR A 221 -3.83 27.35 13.66
C THR A 221 -4.74 26.80 14.76
N THR A 222 -5.34 25.63 14.56
CA THR A 222 -6.27 24.99 15.50
C THR A 222 -5.54 23.95 16.34
N THR A 223 -5.49 24.18 17.66
CA THR A 223 -4.94 23.25 18.66
C THR A 223 -5.99 22.92 19.72
N PRO A 224 -6.23 21.63 20.07
CA PRO A 224 -5.61 20.44 19.48
C PRO A 224 -6.03 20.22 18.02
N PHE A 225 -5.31 19.34 17.31
CA PHE A 225 -5.67 18.96 15.95
C PHE A 225 -7.14 18.54 15.83
N PRO A 226 -7.81 18.84 14.69
CA PRO A 226 -9.25 18.61 14.54
C PRO A 226 -9.65 17.12 14.51
N SER A 227 -8.69 16.22 14.28
CA SER A 227 -8.88 14.77 14.40
C SER A 227 -7.55 14.08 14.69
N ASN A 228 -7.60 12.83 15.16
CA ASN A 228 -6.43 11.97 15.34
C ASN A 228 -5.72 11.60 14.02
N GLN A 229 -6.40 11.76 12.89
CA GLN A 229 -5.85 11.54 11.54
C GLN A 229 -5.25 12.82 10.94
N ALA A 230 -5.44 13.98 11.58
CA ALA A 230 -4.82 15.20 11.11
C ALA A 230 -3.31 15.14 11.34
N ASP A 231 -2.53 15.60 10.37
CA ASP A 231 -1.06 15.55 10.39
C ASP A 231 -0.46 14.16 10.69
N ALA A 232 -1.17 13.10 10.29
CA ALA A 232 -0.80 11.70 10.48
C ALA A 232 -0.75 10.97 9.12
N PRO A 233 0.24 11.30 8.25
CA PRO A 233 0.33 10.71 6.93
C PRO A 233 0.64 9.22 6.99
N ALA A 234 0.19 8.50 5.98
CA ALA A 234 0.43 7.06 5.89
C ALA A 234 0.56 6.57 4.45
N ILE A 235 1.23 5.44 4.29
CA ILE A 235 1.29 4.65 3.07
C ILE A 235 1.01 3.20 3.47
N TRP A 236 0.03 2.57 2.84
CA TRP A 236 -0.31 1.19 3.12
C TRP A 236 -0.75 0.44 1.87
N LEU A 237 -0.74 -0.88 1.94
CA LEU A 237 -1.18 -1.78 0.90
C LEU A 237 -2.37 -2.59 1.42
N LEU A 238 -3.44 -2.63 0.65
CA LEU A 238 -4.63 -3.44 0.95
C LEU A 238 -4.76 -4.57 -0.07
N ASN A 239 -5.29 -5.72 0.36
CA ASN A 239 -5.92 -6.66 -0.57
C ASN A 239 -6.93 -5.90 -1.43
N ALA A 240 -6.79 -5.98 -2.76
CA ALA A 240 -7.54 -5.12 -3.67
C ALA A 240 -9.07 -5.35 -3.58
N ARG A 241 -9.52 -6.48 -3.02
CA ARG A 241 -10.94 -6.74 -2.71
C ARG A 241 -11.53 -5.80 -1.66
N ILE A 242 -10.69 -5.22 -0.79
CA ILE A 242 -11.13 -4.28 0.25
C ILE A 242 -11.72 -3.02 -0.40
N PRO A 243 -10.98 -2.25 -1.23
CA PRO A 243 -11.54 -1.04 -1.83
C PRO A 243 -12.58 -1.32 -2.93
N TYR A 244 -12.64 -2.52 -3.53
CA TYR A 244 -13.70 -2.86 -4.49
C TYR A 244 -15.10 -2.91 -3.88
N THR A 245 -15.17 -3.26 -2.59
CA THR A 245 -16.41 -3.41 -1.83
C THR A 245 -16.67 -2.14 -1.04
N GLY A 246 -16.03 -1.98 0.12
CA GLY A 246 -16.08 -0.74 0.89
C GLY A 246 -14.93 -0.68 1.89
N GLN A 247 -13.94 0.18 1.64
CA GLN A 247 -12.69 0.23 2.42
C GLN A 247 -12.90 0.37 3.94
N TYR A 248 -13.89 1.16 4.34
CA TYR A 248 -14.22 1.42 5.74
C TYR A 248 -15.58 0.82 6.17
N SER A 249 -16.12 -0.12 5.40
CA SER A 249 -17.43 -0.73 5.66
C SER A 249 -17.40 -2.26 5.43
N CYS A 250 -18.27 -2.77 4.57
CA CYS A 250 -18.39 -4.19 4.25
C CYS A 250 -17.20 -4.62 3.38
N ASN A 251 -16.23 -5.32 3.98
CA ASN A 251 -15.05 -5.84 3.29
C ASN A 251 -14.47 -7.06 4.02
N CYS A 252 -13.42 -7.66 3.44
CA CYS A 252 -12.77 -8.86 3.97
C CYS A 252 -11.72 -8.59 5.07
N TRP A 253 -11.43 -7.33 5.41
CA TRP A 253 -10.34 -6.95 6.30
C TRP A 253 -10.46 -7.71 7.61
N ALA A 254 -11.56 -7.58 8.36
CA ALA A 254 -11.77 -8.25 9.66
C ALA A 254 -11.54 -9.77 9.66
N SER A 255 -11.73 -10.41 8.50
CA SER A 255 -11.54 -11.85 8.32
C SER A 255 -10.12 -12.26 7.91
N GLY A 256 -9.22 -11.29 7.72
CA GLY A 256 -7.79 -11.52 7.53
C GLY A 256 -7.30 -11.50 6.09
N CYS A 257 -7.97 -10.79 5.17
CA CYS A 257 -7.50 -10.71 3.78
C CYS A 257 -6.24 -9.86 3.57
N GLY A 258 -5.83 -9.10 4.60
CA GLY A 258 -4.49 -8.55 4.71
C GLY A 258 -4.36 -7.05 4.45
N GLU A 259 -3.51 -6.42 5.25
CA GLU A 259 -3.03 -5.04 5.10
C GLU A 259 -1.55 -4.94 5.50
N ILE A 260 -0.79 -4.11 4.80
CA ILE A 260 0.60 -3.79 5.16
C ILE A 260 0.74 -2.28 5.24
N ASP A 261 0.91 -1.76 6.44
CA ASP A 261 1.31 -0.39 6.69
C ASP A 261 2.80 -0.27 6.39
N VAL A 262 3.13 0.47 5.34
CA VAL A 262 4.51 0.68 4.87
C VAL A 262 5.19 1.74 5.73
N LEU A 263 4.53 2.89 5.85
CA LEU A 263 4.94 3.99 6.71
C LEU A 263 3.67 4.58 7.31
N GLU A 264 3.45 4.44 8.61
CA GLU A 264 2.30 5.00 9.30
C GLU A 264 2.72 5.88 10.47
N VAL A 265 2.36 7.16 10.42
CA VAL A 265 2.46 8.07 11.57
C VAL A 265 1.23 7.86 12.46
N LEU A 266 1.44 7.33 13.67
CA LEU A 266 0.36 6.90 14.57
C LEU A 266 -0.30 8.02 15.37
N ALA A 267 0.31 9.20 15.43
CA ALA A 267 -0.19 10.33 16.19
C ALA A 267 -0.05 11.62 15.37
N ALA A 268 -1.05 12.49 15.49
CA ALA A 268 -1.05 13.80 14.86
C ALA A 268 0.23 14.57 15.20
N GLY A 269 0.95 15.02 14.16
CA GLY A 269 2.22 15.75 14.33
C GLY A 269 3.42 14.88 14.69
N GLY A 270 3.30 13.55 14.67
CA GLY A 270 4.41 12.65 14.96
C GLY A 270 5.51 12.70 13.91
N ASP A 271 6.76 12.53 14.37
CA ASP A 271 7.97 12.47 13.55
C ASP A 271 8.43 11.03 13.23
N LYS A 272 7.64 10.04 13.64
CA LYS A 272 7.99 8.62 13.54
C LYS A 272 6.91 7.89 12.76
N ALA A 273 7.34 7.13 11.76
CA ALA A 273 6.49 6.22 11.01
C ALA A 273 6.84 4.77 11.37
N VAL A 274 5.83 3.95 11.66
CA VAL A 274 5.99 2.51 11.88
C VAL A 274 5.60 1.73 10.63
N SER A 275 5.93 0.44 10.62
CA SER A 275 5.38 -0.51 9.67
C SER A 275 4.69 -1.63 10.44
N THR A 276 3.57 -2.11 9.89
CA THR A 276 2.74 -3.14 10.51
C THR A 276 2.18 -4.06 9.43
N VAL A 277 2.15 -5.36 9.70
CA VAL A 277 1.46 -6.34 8.87
C VAL A 277 0.21 -6.82 9.61
N HIS A 278 -0.97 -6.60 9.04
CA HIS A 278 -2.23 -7.13 9.55
C HIS A 278 -2.65 -8.34 8.74
N HIS A 279 -2.87 -9.47 9.41
CA HIS A 279 -3.26 -10.72 8.75
C HIS A 279 -4.02 -11.66 9.67
N GLY A 280 -4.63 -12.68 9.07
CA GLY A 280 -5.39 -13.71 9.79
C GLY A 280 -6.68 -13.19 10.42
N SER A 281 -7.49 -14.12 10.93
CA SER A 281 -8.79 -13.79 11.53
C SER A 281 -8.65 -12.80 12.68
N GLY A 282 -9.46 -11.72 12.66
CA GLY A 282 -9.42 -10.65 13.65
C GLY A 282 -8.29 -9.64 13.45
N ASN A 283 -7.60 -9.69 12.30
CA ASN A 283 -6.46 -8.84 11.94
C ASN A 283 -5.42 -8.74 13.03
N ARG A 284 -4.74 -9.87 13.22
CA ARG A 284 -3.56 -9.86 14.04
C ARG A 284 -2.56 -8.88 13.41
N ALA A 285 -2.19 -7.88 14.20
CA ALA A 285 -1.13 -6.94 13.87
C ALA A 285 0.23 -7.51 14.34
N ASP A 286 1.13 -7.74 13.38
CA ASP A 286 2.55 -7.95 13.64
C ASP A 286 3.27 -6.61 13.36
N SER A 287 3.20 -5.70 14.34
CA SER A 287 3.85 -4.39 14.29
C SER A 287 5.30 -4.48 14.76
N ASP A 288 6.20 -3.77 14.08
CA ASP A 288 7.58 -3.60 14.54
C ASP A 288 7.68 -2.27 15.31
N PRO A 289 8.07 -2.29 16.60
CA PRO A 289 8.23 -1.08 17.40
C PRO A 289 9.46 -0.23 17.00
N ASN A 290 10.33 -0.73 16.11
CA ASN A 290 11.31 0.12 15.43
C ASN A 290 10.59 1.06 14.44
N TYR A 291 11.16 2.23 14.21
CA TYR A 291 10.52 3.26 13.38
C TYR A 291 11.42 3.77 12.27
N PHE A 292 10.81 4.28 11.22
CA PHE A 292 11.44 5.15 10.25
C PHE A 292 11.23 6.61 10.69
N ALA A 293 12.23 7.46 10.49
CA ALA A 293 12.02 8.90 10.64
C ALA A 293 11.04 9.38 9.56
N ARG A 294 10.03 10.17 9.95
CA ARG A 294 9.11 10.81 9.02
C ARG A 294 9.92 11.72 8.07
N PRO A 295 9.77 11.58 6.73
CA PRO A 295 10.50 12.41 5.78
C PRO A 295 9.86 13.79 5.64
N VAL A 296 10.05 14.67 6.64
CA VAL A 296 9.36 15.97 6.73
C VAL A 296 9.85 17.01 5.71
N ASP A 297 11.10 16.92 5.27
CA ASP A 297 11.72 17.88 4.34
C ASP A 297 11.22 17.64 2.90
N VAL A 298 10.50 18.63 2.36
CA VAL A 298 9.95 18.59 1.00
C VAL A 298 11.00 18.74 -0.09
N ASP A 299 12.14 19.34 0.24
CA ASP A 299 13.25 19.58 -0.69
C ASP A 299 14.24 18.39 -0.71
N GLN A 300 14.11 17.45 0.24
CA GLN A 300 14.89 16.21 0.32
C GLN A 300 13.97 14.98 0.43
N PRO A 301 13.17 14.66 -0.61
CA PRO A 301 12.31 13.48 -0.59
C PRO A 301 13.15 12.21 -0.41
N VAL A 302 12.58 11.26 0.34
CA VAL A 302 13.18 9.94 0.54
C VAL A 302 12.69 8.97 -0.52
N ARG A 303 13.46 7.91 -0.74
CA ARG A 303 13.05 6.78 -1.57
C ARG A 303 12.72 5.60 -0.69
N VAL A 304 11.63 4.91 -0.98
CA VAL A 304 11.17 3.75 -0.22
C VAL A 304 11.01 2.58 -1.18
N ALA A 305 11.62 1.45 -0.85
CA ALA A 305 11.38 0.17 -1.49
C ALA A 305 10.51 -0.71 -0.59
N VAL A 306 9.40 -1.22 -1.15
CA VAL A 306 8.62 -2.31 -0.57
C VAL A 306 8.83 -3.53 -1.47
N VAL A 307 9.49 -4.54 -0.95
CA VAL A 307 9.87 -5.74 -1.70
C VAL A 307 9.11 -6.94 -1.13
N PHE A 308 8.29 -7.56 -1.97
CA PHE A 308 7.69 -8.87 -1.72
C PHE A 308 8.56 -9.92 -2.39
N ASP A 309 9.24 -10.73 -1.59
CA ASP A 309 10.06 -11.84 -2.04
C ASP A 309 9.34 -13.16 -1.70
N ALA A 310 8.59 -13.68 -2.66
CA ALA A 310 7.88 -14.94 -2.48
C ALA A 310 8.80 -16.16 -2.42
N VAL A 311 10.05 -16.04 -2.90
CA VAL A 311 11.02 -17.15 -2.85
C VAL A 311 11.51 -17.32 -1.42
N GLN A 312 11.79 -16.22 -0.72
CA GLN A 312 12.18 -16.24 0.69
C GLN A 312 10.97 -16.23 1.65
N GLY A 313 9.78 -15.87 1.17
CA GLY A 313 8.60 -15.69 2.03
C GLY A 313 8.73 -14.45 2.92
N GLU A 314 9.30 -13.38 2.35
CA GLU A 314 9.61 -12.15 3.05
C GLU A 314 8.92 -10.93 2.43
N VAL A 315 8.58 -9.96 3.28
CA VAL A 315 8.25 -8.60 2.87
C VAL A 315 9.17 -7.65 3.57
N SER A 316 9.89 -6.80 2.84
CA SER A 316 10.75 -5.78 3.43
C SER A 316 10.33 -4.38 3.03
N VAL A 317 10.30 -3.47 4.01
CA VAL A 317 10.19 -2.03 3.81
C VAL A 317 11.56 -1.42 4.07
N GLN A 318 12.09 -0.69 3.09
CA GLN A 318 13.41 -0.09 3.18
C GLN A 318 13.40 1.36 2.70
N VAL A 319 13.86 2.28 3.54
CA VAL A 319 14.19 3.65 3.13
C VAL A 319 15.57 3.61 2.49
N LEU A 320 15.61 3.87 1.18
CA LEU A 320 16.82 4.10 0.40
C LEU A 320 17.23 5.56 0.63
N GLY A 321 18.52 5.82 0.87
CA GLY A 321 19.03 7.14 1.29
C GLY A 321 18.52 8.34 0.48
N GLN A 322 18.65 9.53 1.07
CA GLN A 322 18.15 10.78 0.47
C GLN A 322 18.74 11.01 -0.94
N GLY A 323 17.87 11.31 -1.89
CA GLY A 323 18.25 11.48 -3.29
C GLY A 323 19.10 12.73 -3.51
N ARG A 324 20.43 12.57 -3.60
CA ARG A 324 21.29 13.43 -4.43
C ARG A 324 22.13 12.56 -5.34
N GLY A 325 21.69 12.44 -6.58
CA GLY A 325 22.53 11.95 -7.67
C GLY A 325 23.37 13.10 -8.21
N GLU A 326 24.48 13.43 -7.53
CA GLU A 326 25.69 13.75 -8.29
C GLU A 326 26.41 12.43 -8.49
N TYR A 327 26.42 11.95 -9.74
CA TYR A 327 27.30 10.86 -10.12
C TYR A 327 28.73 11.42 -10.16
N GLU A 328 29.50 11.24 -9.09
CA GLU A 328 30.96 11.32 -9.21
C GLU A 328 31.43 10.17 -10.09
N HIS A 329 31.68 10.47 -11.37
CA HIS A 329 32.60 9.66 -12.16
C HIS A 329 34.00 9.83 -11.58
N SER A 330 34.40 8.91 -10.70
CA SER A 330 35.83 8.65 -10.51
C SER A 330 36.34 7.99 -11.80
N LYS A 331 36.83 8.82 -12.73
CA LYS A 331 37.71 8.34 -13.78
C LYS A 331 38.95 7.80 -13.08
N GLY A 332 39.11 6.48 -13.09
CA GLY A 332 40.41 5.87 -12.85
C GLY A 332 41.40 6.46 -13.85
N ASN A 333 42.32 7.29 -13.36
CA ASN A 333 43.48 7.68 -14.14
C ASN A 333 44.38 6.45 -14.27
N ARG A 334 44.65 6.08 -15.52
CA ARG A 334 45.73 5.23 -16.06
C ARG A 334 46.42 4.25 -15.10
#